data_AF-A0A1Q3D318-F1
#
_entry.id   AF-A0A1Q3D318-F1
#
_cell.length_a   1.000
_cell.length_b   1.000
_cell.length_c   1.000
_cell.angle_alpha   90.00
_cell.angle_beta   90.00
_cell.angle_gamma   90.00
#
_symmetry.space_group_name_H-M   'P 1'
#
loop_
_entity.id
_entity.type
_entity.pdbx_description
1 polymer ?
#
loop_
_entity_poly.entity_id
_entity_poly.type
_entity_poly.pdbx_seq_one_letter_code
_entity_poly.pdbx_strand_id
1 'polypeptide(L)'
;MLVVDESNNVPALARTREDIEDYCDAYYSVRTYFAYYNEIIHPIPEADLAPGSTLENIQPPPFKRLQGRPRITRRREAGEPGPKKRSYLVRCSNCREIGHNAKSCQRAPVARKSEYINSDSVMKLV
;
A
#
# COMPACT_ATOMS: atom_id res chain seq x y z
N MET A 1 -21.87 -24.17 14.44
CA MET A 1 -21.01 -24.57 13.31
C MET A 1 -19.96 -23.49 13.16
N LEU A 2 -18.97 -23.49 14.05
CA LEU A 2 -17.79 -22.65 13.86
C LEU A 2 -16.79 -23.49 13.07
N VAL A 3 -16.16 -22.84 12.11
CA VAL A 3 -15.09 -23.40 11.28
C VAL A 3 -13.97 -23.78 12.25
N VAL A 4 -13.89 -25.06 12.61
CA VAL A 4 -12.65 -25.65 13.08
C VAL A 4 -11.70 -25.50 11.89
N ASP A 5 -10.78 -24.55 12.01
CA ASP A 5 -9.71 -24.39 11.05
C ASP A 5 -8.97 -25.74 11.01
N GLU A 6 -9.15 -26.50 9.92
CA GLU A 6 -8.56 -27.84 9.72
C GLU A 6 -7.01 -27.79 9.72
N SER A 7 -6.44 -26.59 9.85
CA SER A 7 -5.02 -26.26 9.89
C SER A 7 -4.34 -26.58 11.23
N ASN A 8 -5.08 -26.88 12.31
CA ASN A 8 -4.51 -27.28 13.62
C ASN A 8 -4.41 -28.80 13.83
N ASN A 9 -4.20 -29.58 12.78
CA ASN A 9 -3.95 -31.01 12.91
C ASN A 9 -2.51 -31.24 13.42
N VAL A 10 -2.34 -31.39 14.74
CA VAL A 10 -1.08 -31.82 15.33
C VAL A 10 -0.83 -33.28 14.90
N PRO A 11 0.16 -33.57 14.03
CA PRO A 11 0.29 -34.89 13.39
C PRO A 11 0.50 -36.05 14.37
N ALA A 12 0.92 -35.75 15.60
CA ALA A 12 1.14 -36.72 16.67
C ALA A 12 -0.17 -37.32 17.21
N LEU A 13 -1.26 -36.55 17.26
CA LEU A 13 -2.56 -37.01 17.80
C LEU A 13 -3.42 -37.76 16.77
N ALA A 14 -3.09 -37.68 15.48
CA ALA A 14 -3.84 -38.37 14.43
C ALA A 14 -3.72 -39.91 14.48
N ARG A 15 -2.75 -40.45 15.24
CA ARG A 15 -2.50 -41.91 15.36
C ARG A 15 -3.21 -42.54 16.57
N THR A 16 -3.62 -41.72 17.53
CA THR A 16 -4.43 -42.08 18.68
C THR A 16 -5.88 -41.76 18.31
N ARG A 17 -6.81 -42.71 18.43
CA ARG A 17 -8.24 -42.47 18.13
C ARG A 17 -8.92 -41.69 19.26
N GLU A 18 -8.29 -40.61 19.68
CA GLU A 18 -8.71 -39.77 20.79
C GLU A 18 -9.21 -38.44 20.25
N ASP A 19 -10.08 -37.80 21.02
CA ASP A 19 -10.66 -36.53 20.62
C ASP A 19 -9.65 -35.41 20.85
N ILE A 20 -9.42 -34.62 19.80
CA ILE A 20 -8.45 -33.51 19.83
C ILE A 20 -8.86 -32.45 20.88
N GLU A 21 -10.16 -32.31 21.11
CA GLU A 21 -10.72 -31.35 22.06
C GLU A 21 -10.28 -31.62 23.51
N ASP A 22 -9.94 -32.86 23.87
CA ASP A 22 -9.44 -33.21 25.20
C ASP A 22 -8.01 -32.66 25.47
N TYR A 23 -7.29 -32.32 24.40
CA TYR A 23 -5.95 -31.74 24.44
C TYR A 23 -5.94 -30.22 24.32
N CYS A 24 -7.09 -29.62 24.01
CA CYS A 24 -7.27 -28.18 23.97
C CYS A 24 -7.56 -27.65 25.38
N ASP A 25 -6.75 -26.71 25.86
CA ASP A 25 -7.05 -26.02 27.12
C ASP A 25 -8.40 -25.28 26.99
N ALA A 26 -9.20 -25.30 28.06
CA ALA A 26 -10.46 -24.57 28.16
C ALA A 26 -10.32 -23.08 27.81
N TYR A 27 -9.13 -22.50 27.99
CA TYR A 27 -8.78 -21.14 27.59
C TYR A 27 -9.07 -20.85 26.10
N TYR A 28 -8.91 -21.84 25.22
CA TYR A 28 -9.14 -21.69 23.78
C TYR A 28 -10.60 -21.95 23.36
N SER A 29 -11.52 -22.12 24.31
CA SER A 29 -12.93 -22.33 24.00
C SER A 29 -13.62 -21.07 23.47
N VAL A 30 -14.68 -21.28 22.69
CA VAL A 30 -15.56 -20.19 22.21
C VAL A 30 -16.18 -19.44 23.39
N ARG A 31 -16.51 -20.16 24.46
CA ARG A 31 -17.08 -19.59 25.69
C ARG A 31 -16.11 -18.63 26.36
N THR A 32 -14.82 -18.98 26.46
CA THR A 32 -13.79 -18.10 27.04
C THR A 32 -13.51 -16.91 26.14
N TYR A 33 -13.51 -17.08 24.81
CA TYR A 33 -13.42 -15.96 23.88
C TYR A 33 -14.54 -14.93 24.08
N PHE A 34 -15.80 -15.38 24.11
CA PHE A 34 -16.93 -14.48 24.36
C PHE A 34 -16.91 -13.88 25.75
N ALA A 35 -16.47 -14.62 26.78
CA ALA A 35 -16.37 -14.09 28.13
C ALA A 35 -15.30 -12.98 28.25
N TYR A 36 -14.22 -13.07 27.48
CA TYR A 36 -13.15 -12.07 27.50
C TYR A 36 -13.49 -10.82 26.67
N TYR A 37 -14.16 -11.00 25.54
CA TYR A 37 -14.57 -9.92 24.63
C TYR A 37 -16.06 -9.54 24.79
N ASN A 38 -16.68 -9.84 25.93
CA ASN A 38 -18.07 -9.42 26.20
C ASN A 38 -18.19 -7.93 26.49
N GLU A 39 -17.10 -7.30 26.94
CA GLU A 39 -17.06 -5.87 27.22
C GLU A 39 -16.89 -5.06 25.94
N ILE A 40 -17.39 -3.83 25.97
CA ILE A 40 -17.26 -2.91 24.84
C ILE A 40 -15.79 -2.50 24.73
N ILE A 41 -15.15 -2.87 23.61
CA ILE A 41 -13.89 -2.25 23.22
C ILE A 41 -14.22 -0.82 22.82
N HIS A 42 -13.95 0.13 23.72
CA HIS A 42 -14.16 1.53 23.42
C HIS A 42 -13.31 1.92 22.21
N PRO A 43 -13.89 2.53 21.17
CA PRO A 43 -13.11 3.07 20.09
C PRO A 43 -12.13 4.08 20.68
N ILE A 44 -10.90 4.08 20.18
CA ILE A 44 -9.95 5.14 20.50
C ILE A 44 -10.63 6.44 20.06
N PRO A 45 -10.93 7.38 20.97
CA PRO A 45 -11.58 8.61 20.60
C PRO A 45 -10.74 9.29 19.52
N GLU A 46 -11.39 9.84 18.50
CA GLU A 46 -10.77 10.71 17.50
C GLU A 46 -10.33 12.05 18.14
N ALA A 47 -9.73 12.01 19.33
CA ALA A 47 -9.10 13.16 19.94
C ALA A 47 -7.96 13.58 19.02
N ASP A 48 -8.26 14.57 18.18
CA ASP A 48 -7.33 15.40 17.44
C ASP A 48 -6.00 14.70 17.10
N LEU A 49 -6.08 13.67 16.26
CA LEU A 49 -4.95 13.28 15.42
C LEU A 49 -4.65 14.35 14.35
N ALA A 50 -5.34 15.50 14.38
CA ALA A 50 -4.75 16.72 13.88
C ALA A 50 -3.41 16.87 14.61
N PRO A 51 -2.26 16.82 13.93
CA PRO A 51 -0.98 17.03 14.60
C PRO A 51 -0.99 18.46 15.15
N GLY A 52 -1.41 18.60 16.41
CA GLY A 52 -1.11 19.75 17.24
C GLY A 52 0.40 19.81 17.27
N SER A 53 0.92 20.69 16.42
CA SER A 53 2.27 20.69 15.86
C SER A 53 3.35 21.06 16.88
N THR A 54 3.47 20.27 17.93
CA THR A 54 4.54 20.38 18.94
C THR A 54 5.48 19.20 18.91
N LEU A 55 5.08 18.09 18.27
CA LEU A 55 6.04 17.07 17.86
C LEU A 55 6.82 17.65 16.68
N GLU A 56 8.09 17.97 16.92
CA GLU A 56 9.05 18.21 15.85
C GLU A 56 8.86 17.13 14.78
N ASN A 57 8.94 17.53 13.52
CA ASN A 57 8.73 16.61 12.40
C ASN A 57 9.81 15.52 12.45
N ILE A 58 9.53 14.41 13.15
CA ILE A 58 10.42 13.26 13.26
C ILE A 58 10.48 12.67 11.86
N GLN A 59 11.57 12.99 11.16
CA GLN A 59 11.84 12.37 9.87
C GLN A 59 12.03 10.87 10.11
N PRO A 60 11.34 10.01 9.33
CA PRO A 60 11.61 8.59 9.39
C PRO A 60 13.09 8.35 9.12
N PRO A 61 13.71 7.33 9.75
CA PRO A 61 15.10 7.02 9.48
C PRO A 61 15.28 6.80 7.97
N PRO A 62 16.38 7.28 7.39
CA PRO A 62 16.60 7.14 5.95
C PRO A 62 16.60 5.65 5.59
N PHE A 63 15.77 5.28 4.61
CA PHE A 63 15.69 3.91 4.12
C PHE A 63 17.05 3.47 3.56
N LYS A 64 17.80 2.71 4.35
CA LYS A 64 19.00 2.00 3.89
C LYS A 64 18.57 0.67 3.29
N ARG A 65 19.13 0.30 2.13
CA ARG A 65 18.94 -1.05 1.59
C ARG A 65 19.59 -2.05 2.56
N LEU A 66 18.81 -3.00 3.07
CA LEU A 66 19.35 -4.10 3.87
C LEU A 66 20.42 -4.86 3.07
N GLN A 67 21.49 -5.24 3.76
CA GLN A 67 22.50 -6.14 3.22
C GLN A 67 21.80 -7.45 2.82
N GLY A 68 22.06 -7.93 1.59
CA GLY A 68 21.42 -9.13 1.05
C GLY A 68 20.22 -8.90 0.15
N ARG A 69 19.59 -7.70 0.13
CA ARG A 69 18.49 -7.44 -0.82
C ARG A 69 19.03 -7.23 -2.25
N PRO A 70 18.81 -8.16 -3.21
CA PRO A 70 19.36 -8.04 -4.55
C PRO A 70 18.85 -6.77 -5.25
N ARG A 71 19.65 -6.24 -6.19
CA ARG A 71 19.23 -5.11 -7.02
C ARG A 71 18.15 -5.58 -7.99
N ILE A 72 17.08 -4.81 -8.12
CA ILE A 72 16.04 -5.03 -9.14
C ILE A 72 16.64 -4.87 -10.54
N THR A 73 17.60 -3.95 -10.70
CA THR A 73 18.32 -3.71 -11.94
C THR A 73 19.76 -4.18 -11.85
N ARG A 74 20.23 -4.89 -12.88
CA ARG A 74 21.63 -5.32 -13.01
C ARG A 74 22.57 -4.11 -13.05
N ARG A 75 23.76 -4.22 -12.44
CA ARG A 75 24.85 -3.26 -12.63
C ARG A 75 25.45 -3.47 -14.02
N ARG A 76 25.54 -2.39 -14.79
CA ARG A 76 26.13 -2.40 -16.13
C ARG A 76 27.64 -2.28 -16.06
N GLU A 77 28.34 -2.95 -16.97
CA GLU A 77 29.78 -2.83 -17.14
C GLU A 77 30.18 -1.52 -17.83
N ALA A 78 31.45 -1.16 -17.74
CA ALA A 78 31.99 0.03 -18.40
C ALA A 78 31.87 -0.13 -19.92
N GLY A 79 31.21 0.83 -20.58
CA GLY A 79 30.99 0.81 -22.03
C GLY A 79 29.66 0.19 -22.49
N GLU A 80 28.86 -0.39 -21.59
CA GLU A 80 27.53 -0.87 -21.97
C GLU A 80 26.59 0.30 -22.32
N PRO A 81 25.88 0.28 -23.47
CA PRO A 81 24.98 1.36 -23.87
C PRO A 81 23.83 1.53 -22.86
N GLY A 82 23.62 2.78 -22.42
CA GLY A 82 22.52 3.22 -21.57
C GLY A 82 21.13 2.77 -22.05
N PRO A 83 20.09 2.71 -21.20
CA PRO A 83 18.76 2.44 -21.69
C PRO A 83 18.41 3.52 -22.73
N LYS A 84 17.96 3.10 -23.92
CA LYS A 84 17.57 4.04 -24.98
C LYS A 84 16.49 4.97 -24.40
N LYS A 85 16.79 6.27 -24.33
CA LYS A 85 15.80 7.27 -23.93
C LYS A 85 14.65 7.19 -24.93
N ARG A 86 13.42 6.90 -24.46
CA ARG A 86 12.21 6.87 -25.31
C ARG A 86 11.77 8.27 -25.77
N SER A 87 12.65 9.27 -25.73
CA SER A 87 12.31 10.67 -26.00
C SER A 87 11.73 10.86 -27.41
N TYR A 88 12.13 10.03 -28.38
CA TYR A 88 11.59 10.03 -29.74
C TYR A 88 10.10 9.62 -29.85
N LEU A 89 9.50 9.02 -28.83
CA LEU A 89 8.05 8.74 -28.79
C LEU A 89 7.28 9.79 -27.99
N VAL A 90 7.99 10.65 -27.26
CA VAL A 90 7.38 11.63 -26.38
C VAL A 90 6.99 12.86 -27.18
N ARG A 91 5.69 13.18 -27.18
CA ARG A 91 5.16 14.48 -27.63
C ARG A 91 5.15 15.46 -26.46
N CYS A 92 5.77 16.62 -26.67
CA CYS A 92 5.79 17.69 -25.69
C CYS A 92 4.41 18.32 -25.53
N SER A 93 3.86 18.38 -24.31
CA SER A 93 2.55 19.01 -24.08
C SER A 93 2.60 20.55 -24.23
N ASN A 94 3.79 21.15 -24.20
CA ASN A 94 3.97 22.60 -24.36
C ASN A 94 3.98 23.00 -25.85
N CYS A 95 4.88 22.41 -26.64
CA CYS A 95 5.10 22.80 -28.04
C CYS A 95 4.56 21.80 -29.07
N ARG A 96 4.02 20.65 -28.63
CA ARG A 96 3.45 19.56 -29.46
C ARG A 96 4.43 18.83 -30.38
N GLU A 97 5.72 19.13 -30.31
CA GLU A 97 6.77 18.44 -31.06
C GLU A 97 7.21 17.13 -30.39
N ILE A 98 7.77 16.23 -31.19
CA ILE A 98 8.27 14.93 -30.77
C ILE A 98 9.75 15.05 -30.41
N GLY A 99 10.24 14.25 -29.45
CA GLY A 99 11.67 14.17 -29.13
C GLY A 99 12.02 14.69 -27.74
N HIS A 100 11.09 15.34 -27.04
CA HIS A 100 11.28 15.89 -25.70
C HIS A 100 9.95 16.01 -24.94
N ASN A 101 10.02 16.13 -23.61
CA ASN A 101 8.84 16.37 -22.77
C ASN A 101 8.72 17.87 -22.42
N ALA A 102 7.59 18.28 -21.85
CA ALA A 102 7.39 19.69 -21.48
C ALA A 102 8.40 20.21 -20.44
N LYS A 103 8.96 19.33 -19.58
CA LYS A 103 9.96 19.72 -18.56
C LYS A 103 11.31 20.10 -19.17
N SER A 104 11.66 19.53 -20.32
CA SER A 104 12.89 19.82 -21.05
C SER A 104 12.65 20.67 -22.30
N CYS A 105 11.49 21.33 -22.40
CA CYS A 105 11.16 22.19 -23.53
C CYS A 105 11.88 23.54 -23.39
N GLN A 106 12.51 23.99 -24.48
CA GLN A 106 13.21 25.29 -24.53
C GLN A 106 12.27 26.46 -24.90
N ARG A 107 11.03 26.17 -25.31
CA ARG A 107 10.02 27.21 -25.57
C ARG A 107 9.40 27.70 -24.27
N ALA A 108 8.95 28.96 -24.27
CA ALA A 108 8.22 29.54 -23.14
C ALA A 108 7.02 28.65 -22.76
N PRO A 109 6.68 28.52 -21.46
CA PRO A 109 5.51 27.76 -21.02
C PRO A 109 4.22 28.38 -21.57
N VAL A 110 3.41 27.57 -22.25
CA VAL A 110 2.07 27.95 -22.67
C VAL A 110 1.12 27.72 -21.50
N ALA A 111 0.32 28.74 -21.18
CA ALA A 111 -0.72 28.62 -20.16
C ALA A 111 -1.71 27.51 -20.56
N ARG A 112 -1.98 26.58 -19.64
CA ARG A 112 -3.01 25.56 -19.87
C ARG A 112 -4.36 26.25 -19.71
N LYS A 113 -5.24 26.14 -20.71
CA LYS A 113 -6.66 26.45 -20.52
C LYS A 113 -7.24 25.34 -19.64
N SER A 114 -7.57 25.65 -18.39
CA SER A 114 -8.44 24.78 -17.60
C SER A 114 -9.86 24.98 -18.12
N GLU A 115 -10.37 24.04 -18.90
CA GLU A 115 -11.81 23.98 -19.16
C GLU A 115 -12.48 23.55 -17.84
N TYR A 116 -13.07 24.51 -17.14
CA TYR A 116 -14.00 24.22 -16.05
C TYR A 116 -15.22 23.55 -16.68
N ILE A 117 -15.40 22.26 -16.41
CA ILE A 117 -16.69 21.60 -16.65
C ILE A 117 -17.62 22.13 -15.54
N ASN A 118 -18.50 23.07 -15.89
CA ASN A 118 -19.51 23.57 -14.97
C ASN A 118 -20.41 22.39 -14.54
N SER A 119 -20.57 22.21 -13.23
CA SER A 119 -21.44 21.20 -12.60
C SER A 119 -22.90 21.27 -13.05
N ASP A 120 -23.33 22.41 -13.61
CA ASP A 120 -24.72 22.66 -14.03
C ASP A 120 -25.14 21.93 -15.32
N SER A 121 -24.21 21.28 -16.03
CA SER A 121 -24.53 20.49 -17.24
C SER A 121 -24.86 19.01 -16.96
N VAL A 122 -24.70 18.52 -15.72
CA VAL A 122 -24.99 17.12 -15.34
C VAL A 122 -26.48 16.93 -14.98
N MET A 123 -27.21 17.98 -14.64
CA MET A 123 -28.63 17.97 -14.22
C MET A 123 -29.62 18.30 -15.36
N LYS A 124 -29.30 18.00 -16.63
CA LYS A 124 -30.22 18.18 -17.78
C LYS A 124 -30.47 16.92 -18.61
N LEU A 125 -30.01 15.77 -18.12
CA LEU A 125 -30.20 14.47 -18.77
C LEU A 125 -30.79 13.40 -17.84
N VAL A 126 -31.47 13.82 -16.76
CA VAL A 126 -32.33 12.96 -15.95
C VAL A 126 -33.73 13.55 -15.94
#